data_AF-A0A919S926-F1
#
_entry.id   AF-A0A919S926-F1
#
_cell.length_a   1.000
_cell.length_b   1.000
_cell.length_c   1.000
_cell.angle_alpha   90.00
_cell.angle_beta   90.00
_cell.angle_gamma   90.00
#
_symmetry.space_group_name_H-M   'P 1'
#
loop_
_entity.id
_entity.type
_entity.pdbx_description
1 polymer ?
#
loop_
_entity_poly.entity_id
_entity_poly.type
_entity_poly.pdbx_seq_one_letter_code
_entity_poly.pdbx_strand_id
1 'polypeptide(L)'
;MALFRRSRSRFPADMPRWLETFGRYTFDLHSGIDDGEMWSRIATFHEMARSDRDGFLTDLRAVVADDRGGFATFGAARVVWELFGGDALHLPAALPIIDAGIAFKRARGLPTGALTGYEMQRLRQTD
;
A
#
# COMPACT_ATOMS: atom_id res chain seq x y z
N MET A 1 -30.79 4.91 3.17
CA MET A 1 -29.55 5.59 2.77
C MET A 1 -28.51 5.36 3.85
N ALA A 2 -27.48 4.57 3.58
CA ALA A 2 -26.43 4.30 4.55
C ALA A 2 -25.48 5.50 4.63
N LEU A 3 -25.48 6.18 5.77
CA LEU A 3 -24.48 7.20 6.11
C LEU A 3 -23.15 6.47 6.31
N PHE A 4 -22.27 6.51 5.30
CA PHE A 4 -20.88 6.15 5.50
C PHE A 4 -20.30 7.15 6.49
N ARG A 5 -20.19 6.71 7.75
CA ARG A 5 -19.35 7.38 8.74
C ARG A 5 -17.95 7.32 8.17
N ARG A 6 -17.50 8.41 7.54
CA ARG A 6 -16.08 8.61 7.21
C ARG A 6 -15.35 8.44 8.54
N SER A 7 -14.74 7.27 8.74
CA SER A 7 -13.72 7.09 9.77
C SER A 7 -12.79 8.28 9.60
N ARG A 8 -12.61 9.07 10.65
CA ARG A 8 -11.64 10.16 10.61
C ARG A 8 -10.30 9.47 10.54
N SER A 9 -9.81 9.30 9.32
CA SER A 9 -8.59 8.56 9.00
C SER A 9 -7.50 8.94 9.99
N ARG A 10 -6.85 7.93 10.60
CA ARG A 10 -5.68 8.14 11.47
C ARG A 10 -4.51 8.79 10.73
N PHE A 11 -4.56 8.77 9.40
CA PHE A 11 -3.55 9.36 8.55
C PHE A 11 -3.74 10.87 8.37
N PRO A 12 -2.64 11.61 8.21
CA PRO A 12 -2.67 13.00 7.79
C PRO A 12 -3.47 13.22 6.49
N ALA A 13 -4.00 14.42 6.28
CA ALA A 13 -4.84 14.74 5.12
C ALA A 13 -4.11 14.61 3.77
N ASP A 14 -2.79 14.74 3.75
CA ASP A 14 -1.93 14.60 2.58
C ASP A 14 -1.56 13.13 2.26
N MET A 15 -2.07 12.16 3.03
CA MET A 15 -1.76 10.73 2.86
C MET A 15 -1.98 10.20 1.44
N PRO A 16 -3.09 10.49 0.71
CA PRO A 16 -3.25 10.03 -0.67
C PRO A 16 -2.13 10.53 -1.59
N ARG A 17 -1.73 11.80 -1.44
CA ARG A 17 -0.67 12.41 -2.25
C ARG A 17 0.68 11.80 -1.91
N TRP A 18 0.96 11.59 -0.62
CA TRP A 18 2.20 10.94 -0.20
C TRP A 18 2.29 9.51 -0.73
N LEU A 19 1.20 8.73 -0.66
CA LEU A 19 1.14 7.37 -1.21
C LEU A 19 1.36 7.36 -2.72
N GLU A 20 0.79 8.32 -3.45
CA GLU A 20 1.05 8.45 -4.88
C GLU A 20 2.53 8.69 -5.17
N THR A 21 3.15 9.65 -4.46
CA THR A 21 4.59 9.93 -4.60
C THR A 21 5.43 8.71 -4.26
N PHE A 22 5.13 8.02 -3.15
CA PHE A 22 5.83 6.82 -2.73
C PHE A 22 5.67 5.67 -3.73
N GLY A 23 4.46 5.50 -4.29
CA GLY A 23 4.20 4.55 -5.36
C GLY A 23 5.01 4.86 -6.63
N ARG A 24 5.13 6.14 -7.01
CA ARG A 24 5.96 6.55 -8.17
C ARG A 24 7.45 6.31 -7.91
N TYR A 25 7.93 6.69 -6.72
CA TYR A 25 9.31 6.46 -6.31
C TYR A 25 9.67 4.96 -6.32
N THR A 26 8.82 4.12 -5.76
CA THR A 26 9.08 2.66 -5.70
C THR A 26 8.87 1.96 -7.02
N PHE A 27 8.12 2.56 -7.94
CA PHE A 27 7.99 2.10 -9.32
C PHE A 27 9.21 2.48 -10.16
N ASP A 28 9.78 3.67 -9.93
CA ASP A 28 10.96 4.18 -10.62
C ASP A 28 11.92 4.86 -9.62
N LEU A 29 12.96 4.12 -9.21
CA LEU A 29 13.97 4.60 -8.27
C LEU A 29 14.85 5.72 -8.85
N HIS A 30 14.80 5.96 -10.16
CA HIS A 30 15.53 7.04 -10.84
C HIS A 30 14.69 8.30 -11.04
N SER A 31 13.48 8.35 -10.45
CA SER A 31 12.53 9.46 -10.57
C SER A 31 13.01 10.79 -9.96
N GLY A 32 14.15 10.82 -9.26
CA GLY A 32 14.70 12.03 -8.62
C GLY A 32 13.91 12.48 -7.37
N ILE A 33 13.04 11.61 -6.84
CA ILE A 33 12.31 11.84 -5.60
C ILE A 33 13.25 11.62 -4.41
N ASP A 34 13.23 12.55 -3.44
CA ASP A 34 13.98 12.45 -2.18
C ASP A 34 13.49 11.25 -1.35
N ASP A 35 14.41 10.32 -1.07
CA ASP A 35 14.15 9.08 -0.36
C ASP A 35 14.03 9.30 1.16
N GLY A 36 14.71 10.30 1.72
CA GLY A 36 14.77 10.55 3.16
C GLY A 36 13.40 10.85 3.76
N GLU A 37 12.60 11.69 3.10
CA GLU A 37 11.24 12.03 3.55
C GLU A 37 10.31 10.80 3.49
N MET A 38 10.46 9.94 2.49
CA MET A 38 9.66 8.73 2.33
C MET A 38 9.93 7.76 3.49
N TRP A 39 11.19 7.48 3.79
CA TRP A 39 11.57 6.55 4.84
C TRP A 39 11.25 7.06 6.25
N SER A 40 11.35 8.37 6.49
CA SER A 40 10.91 8.98 7.76
C SER A 40 9.43 8.70 8.04
N ARG A 41 8.58 8.78 7.00
CA ARG A 41 7.15 8.54 7.14
C ARG A 41 6.81 7.06 7.32
N ILE A 42 7.54 6.17 6.67
CA ILE A 42 7.45 4.72 6.90
C ILE A 42 7.75 4.38 8.37
N ALA A 43 8.78 4.97 8.97
CA ALA A 43 9.10 4.75 10.39
C ALA A 43 7.94 5.15 11.32
N THR A 44 7.26 6.26 11.01
CA THR A 44 6.06 6.70 11.76
C THR A 44 4.92 5.69 11.64
N PHE A 45 4.72 5.11 10.46
CA PHE A 45 3.67 4.11 10.26
C PHE A 45 3.96 2.79 10.97
N HIS A 46 5.23 2.46 11.19
CA HIS A 46 5.62 1.27 11.93
C HIS A 46 5.07 1.29 13.37
N GLU A 47 5.15 2.44 14.05
CA GLU A 47 4.58 2.62 15.39
C GLU A 47 3.04 2.52 15.38
N MET A 48 2.38 3.14 14.40
CA MET A 48 0.93 3.08 14.25
C MET A 48 0.44 1.65 14.01
N ALA A 49 1.07 0.94 13.05
CA ALA A 49 0.76 -0.43 12.70
C ALA A 49 1.04 -1.39 13.86
N ARG A 50 2.10 -1.16 14.65
CA ARG A 50 2.40 -1.97 15.84
C ARG A 50 1.30 -1.88 16.89
N SER A 51 0.71 -0.70 17.09
CA SER A 51 -0.34 -0.48 18.08
C SER A 51 -1.69 -1.11 17.70
N ASP A 52 -2.04 -1.10 16.41
CA ASP A 52 -3.30 -1.61 15.88
C ASP A 52 -3.15 -1.93 14.37
N ARG A 53 -2.84 -3.19 14.06
CA ARG A 53 -2.56 -3.65 12.69
C ARG A 53 -3.80 -3.61 11.81
N ASP A 54 -4.89 -4.17 12.29
CA ASP A 54 -6.12 -4.34 11.50
C ASP A 54 -6.78 -2.99 11.21
N GLY A 55 -6.82 -2.10 12.21
CA GLY A 55 -7.33 -0.76 12.01
C GLY A 55 -6.43 0.08 11.11
N PHE A 56 -5.09 -0.07 11.20
CA PHE A 56 -4.16 0.59 10.28
C PHE A 56 -4.42 0.17 8.83
N LEU A 57 -4.52 -1.14 8.57
CA LEU A 57 -4.77 -1.68 7.23
C LEU A 57 -6.16 -1.28 6.70
N THR A 58 -7.17 -1.27 7.56
CA THR A 58 -8.53 -0.84 7.21
C THR A 58 -8.57 0.64 6.80
N ASP A 59 -7.95 1.52 7.60
CA ASP A 59 -7.86 2.93 7.27
C ASP A 59 -6.99 3.15 6.02
N LEU A 60 -5.92 2.39 5.83
CA LEU A 60 -5.03 2.51 4.67
C LEU A 60 -5.77 2.17 3.38
N ARG A 61 -6.57 1.09 3.40
CA ARG A 61 -7.46 0.72 2.30
C ARG A 61 -8.49 1.82 2.02
N ALA A 62 -9.07 2.41 3.06
CA ALA A 62 -10.05 3.48 2.91
C ALA A 62 -9.45 4.74 2.27
N VAL A 63 -8.19 5.07 2.58
CA VAL A 63 -7.48 6.22 1.98
C VAL A 63 -7.37 6.11 0.45
N VAL A 64 -7.18 4.90 -0.08
CA VAL A 64 -6.97 4.67 -1.52
C VAL A 64 -8.20 4.15 -2.25
N ALA A 65 -9.36 4.09 -1.60
CA ALA A 65 -10.58 3.52 -2.19
C ALA A 65 -11.02 4.24 -3.48
N ASP A 66 -10.76 5.55 -3.58
CA ASP A 66 -11.13 6.39 -4.73
C ASP A 66 -9.95 6.70 -5.67
N ASP A 67 -8.80 6.02 -5.52
CA ASP A 67 -7.62 6.26 -6.35
C ASP A 67 -7.84 5.79 -7.80
N ARG A 68 -7.92 6.76 -8.72
CA ARG A 68 -8.10 6.50 -10.17
C ARG A 68 -6.79 6.29 -10.92
N GLY A 69 -5.68 6.85 -10.42
CA GLY A 69 -4.36 6.74 -11.06
C GLY A 69 -3.66 5.42 -10.73
N GLY A 70 -4.05 4.81 -9.62
CA GLY A 70 -3.56 3.53 -9.12
C GLY A 70 -2.20 3.62 -8.42
N PHE A 71 -1.49 4.74 -8.54
CA PHE A 71 -0.19 4.92 -7.91
C PHE A 71 -0.30 5.06 -6.39
N ALA A 72 -1.37 5.66 -5.85
CA ALA A 72 -1.58 5.69 -4.40
C ALA A 72 -1.93 4.29 -3.87
N THR A 73 -2.73 3.53 -4.61
CA THR A 73 -3.01 2.12 -4.35
C THR A 73 -1.73 1.29 -4.36
N PHE A 74 -0.85 1.51 -5.35
CA PHE A 74 0.44 0.84 -5.43
C PHE A 74 1.36 1.23 -4.26
N GLY A 75 1.42 2.52 -3.93
CA GLY A 75 2.12 3.01 -2.75
C GLY A 75 1.61 2.37 -1.46
N ALA A 76 0.30 2.18 -1.30
CA ALA A 76 -0.29 1.51 -0.15
C ALA A 76 0.13 0.03 -0.07
N ALA A 77 0.11 -0.69 -1.19
CA ALA A 77 0.64 -2.06 -1.25
C ALA A 77 2.14 -2.12 -0.90
N ARG A 78 2.90 -1.10 -1.30
CA ARG A 78 4.31 -0.99 -0.93
C ARG A 78 4.49 -0.71 0.57
N VAL A 79 3.67 0.16 1.17
CA VAL A 79 3.68 0.38 2.63
C VAL A 79 3.40 -0.93 3.37
N VAL A 80 2.43 -1.73 2.93
CA VAL A 80 2.15 -3.04 3.52
C VAL A 80 3.38 -3.94 3.47
N TRP A 81 4.10 -3.97 2.35
CA TRP A 81 5.35 -4.69 2.24
C TRP A 81 6.43 -4.19 3.21
N GLU A 82 6.66 -2.87 3.28
CA GLU A 82 7.72 -2.32 4.14
C GLU A 82 7.46 -2.59 5.62
N LEU A 83 6.19 -2.60 6.04
CA LEU A 83 5.83 -2.75 7.46
C LEU A 83 5.71 -4.20 7.91
N PHE A 84 5.26 -5.09 7.04
CA PHE A 84 4.91 -6.46 7.43
C PHE A 84 5.65 -7.54 6.64
N GLY A 85 6.33 -7.18 5.54
CA GLY A 85 7.04 -8.13 4.70
C GLY A 85 6.16 -9.32 4.29
N GLY A 86 6.66 -10.54 4.53
CA GLY A 86 5.93 -11.78 4.28
C GLY A 86 4.76 -12.04 5.24
N ASP A 87 4.78 -11.49 6.46
CA ASP A 87 3.71 -11.68 7.45
C ASP A 87 2.38 -11.08 6.98
N ALA A 88 2.42 -10.13 6.04
CA ALA A 88 1.25 -9.53 5.42
C ALA A 88 0.29 -10.58 4.81
N LEU A 89 0.82 -11.72 4.36
CA LEU A 89 0.00 -12.81 3.80
C LEU A 89 -0.89 -13.51 4.83
N HIS A 90 -0.59 -13.35 6.12
CA HIS A 90 -1.38 -13.87 7.23
C HIS A 90 -2.37 -12.84 7.80
N LEU A 91 -2.38 -11.62 7.26
CA LEU A 91 -3.25 -10.53 7.70
C LEU A 91 -4.42 -10.36 6.71
N PRO A 92 -5.65 -10.79 7.04
CA PRO A 92 -6.79 -10.70 6.10
C PRO A 92 -7.06 -9.27 5.61
N ALA A 93 -6.83 -8.27 6.45
CA ALA A 93 -6.99 -6.86 6.09
C ALA A 93 -5.95 -6.35 5.07
N ALA A 94 -4.80 -7.02 4.95
CA ALA A 94 -3.74 -6.67 4.01
C ALA A 94 -4.01 -7.22 2.60
N LEU A 95 -4.62 -8.41 2.49
CA LEU A 95 -4.81 -9.11 1.21
C LEU A 95 -5.47 -8.25 0.12
N PRO A 96 -6.55 -7.49 0.39
CA PRO A 96 -7.18 -6.66 -0.65
C PRO A 96 -6.27 -5.53 -1.15
N ILE A 97 -5.37 -5.01 -0.31
CA ILE A 97 -4.41 -3.97 -0.70
C ILE A 97 -3.30 -4.60 -1.57
N ILE A 98 -2.83 -5.78 -1.18
CA ILE A 98 -1.83 -6.55 -1.93
C ILE A 98 -2.35 -6.91 -3.32
N ASP A 99 -3.57 -7.44 -3.40
CA ASP A 99 -4.22 -7.81 -4.66
C ASP A 99 -4.35 -6.60 -5.60
N ALA A 100 -4.68 -5.43 -5.05
CA ALA A 100 -4.77 -4.19 -5.80
C ALA A 100 -3.41 -3.72 -6.33
N GLY A 101 -2.33 -3.87 -5.55
CA GLY A 101 -0.96 -3.61 -5.99
C GLY A 101 -0.50 -4.54 -7.12
N ILE A 102 -0.83 -5.83 -7.03
CA ILE A 102 -0.57 -6.80 -8.09
C ILE A 102 -1.33 -6.44 -9.37
N ALA A 103 -2.62 -6.09 -9.25
CA ALA A 103 -3.45 -5.66 -10.38
C ALA A 103 -2.87 -4.40 -11.04
N PHE A 104 -2.39 -3.44 -10.25
CA PHE A 104 -1.71 -2.24 -10.77
C PHE A 104 -0.50 -2.57 -11.64
N LYS A 105 0.38 -3.47 -11.17
CA LYS A 105 1.58 -3.89 -11.91
C LYS A 105 1.21 -4.61 -13.20
N ARG A 106 0.24 -5.54 -13.13
CA ARG A 106 -0.28 -6.28 -14.29
C ARG A 106 -0.86 -5.34 -15.35
N ALA A 107 -1.67 -4.37 -14.96
CA ALA A 107 -2.28 -3.41 -15.88
C ALA A 107 -1.25 -2.55 -16.63
N ARG A 108 -0.03 -2.41 -16.10
CA ARG A 108 1.08 -1.68 -16.72
C ARG A 108 2.08 -2.58 -17.45
N GLY A 109 1.76 -3.87 -17.60
CA GLY A 109 2.62 -4.82 -18.32
C GLY A 109 3.94 -5.12 -17.63
N LEU A 110 4.06 -4.84 -16.32
CA LEU A 110 5.26 -5.22 -15.58
C LEU A 110 5.39 -6.75 -15.57
N PRO A 111 6.58 -7.30 -15.87
CA PRO A 111 6.78 -8.75 -15.85
C PRO A 111 6.58 -9.29 -14.43
N THR A 112 6.14 -10.54 -14.31
CA THR A 112 5.94 -11.20 -13.00
C THR A 112 7.22 -11.21 -12.14
N GLY A 113 8.39 -11.15 -12.76
CA GLY A 113 9.68 -10.99 -12.06
C GLY A 113 9.88 -9.63 -11.36
N ALA A 114 9.04 -8.63 -11.64
CA ALA A 114 8.96 -7.36 -10.91
C ALA A 114 8.00 -7.42 -9.70
N LEU A 115 7.40 -8.59 -9.45
CA LEU A 115 6.66 -8.84 -8.21
C LEU A 115 7.66 -9.18 -7.08
N THR A 116 7.34 -8.73 -5.88
CA THR A 116 8.04 -9.17 -4.67
C THR A 116 7.75 -10.66 -4.41
N GLY A 117 8.57 -11.30 -3.58
CA GLY A 117 8.41 -12.73 -3.27
C GLY A 117 7.03 -13.10 -2.73
N TYR A 118 6.44 -12.23 -1.89
CA TYR A 118 5.13 -12.48 -1.30
C TYR A 118 3.98 -12.21 -2.28
N GLU A 119 4.11 -11.26 -3.21
CA GLU A 119 3.13 -11.05 -4.28
C GLU A 119 3.05 -12.27 -5.20
N MET A 120 4.19 -12.89 -5.52
CA MET A 120 4.22 -14.17 -6.24
C MET A 120 3.57 -15.30 -5.44
N GLN A 121 3.80 -15.35 -4.12
CA GLN A 121 3.14 -16.33 -3.26
C GLN A 121 1.63 -16.11 -3.18
N ARG A 122 1.17 -14.85 -3.12
CA ARG A 122 -0.25 -14.49 -3.12
C ARG A 122 -0.94 -14.96 -4.39
N LEU A 123 -0.32 -14.76 -5.56
CA LEU A 123 -0.87 -15.22 -6.83
C LEU A 123 -1.12 -16.74 -6.87
N ARG A 124 -0.16 -17.53 -6.36
CA ARG A 124 -0.31 -18.99 -6.27
C ARG A 124 -1.42 -19.45 -5.31
N GLN A 125 -1.93 -18.57 -4.45
CA GLN A 125 -3.07 -18.86 -3.57
C GLN A 125 -4.42 -18.45 -4.19
N THR A 126 -4.39 -17.68 -5.28
CA THR A 126 -5.59 -17.18 -5.97
C THR A 126 -5.85 -17.83 -7.32
N ASP A 127 -4.84 -18.48 -7.90
CA ASP A 127 -4.95 -19.37 -9.07
C ASP A 127 -5.40 -20.77 -8.62
#